data_AF-A0A841FJY2-F1
#
_entry.id   AF-A0A841FJY2-F1
#
_cell.length_a   1.000
_cell.length_b   1.000
_cell.length_c   1.000
_cell.angle_alpha   90.00
_cell.angle_beta   90.00
_cell.angle_gamma   90.00
#
_symmetry.space_group_name_H-M   'P 1'
#
loop_
_entity.id
_entity.type
_entity.pdbx_description
1 polymer ?
#
loop_
_entity_poly.entity_id
_entity_poly.type
_entity_poly.pdbx_seq_one_letter_code
_entity_poly.pdbx_strand_id
1 'polypeptide(L)'
;MIFISGVRKEKGEVTAPAHMFDDDRVRDFDNLAELARHVKGDTDHLGSISVPGTLGRVWARFSPQGLNIFGEQHDHVRLLDVVGKVGTRSFIDESFFVEKLATNSKVFATCVLETAGARQRLDIDAARMHDFGADALFPKMAVPLPMTLAYLKGRQVEMRRGSALGFAAQYALRIAWAYVRDLDANVETVPPGGAATAPKPKLSDAENRAAGNVMAYDASIDPFVATLNFGGYLGDKVDARSNPLLLGGLTSVLEDVIEVMYERIGDDPVLDATERTLLLGRSRTGPEAQGETFALWRNMRFARTIAPAAVRGVRYAGVGAGHLLYLIDNGKVPRGSYLYDMRPAGSREVPKLTGKPGVTPLTRMVEHTAELRESA
;
A
#
# COMPACT_ATOMS: atom_id res chain seq x y z
N MET A 1 3.19 32.47 5.48
CA MET A 1 4.53 32.87 4.99
C MET A 1 4.62 32.44 3.53
N ILE A 2 5.02 33.32 2.61
CA ILE A 2 5.25 32.98 1.20
C ILE A 2 6.68 33.40 0.88
N PHE A 3 7.44 32.48 0.28
CA PHE A 3 8.78 32.73 -0.21
C PHE A 3 8.72 32.83 -1.74
N ILE A 4 9.32 33.89 -2.28
CA ILE A 4 9.46 34.10 -3.72
C ILE A 4 10.95 34.27 -3.99
N SER A 5 11.52 33.36 -4.78
CA SER A 5 12.95 33.36 -5.12
C SER A 5 13.88 33.48 -3.90
N GLY A 6 13.62 32.71 -2.83
CA GLY A 6 14.41 32.74 -1.58
C GLY A 6 14.16 33.97 -0.69
N VAL A 7 13.30 34.90 -1.10
CA VAL A 7 13.00 36.12 -0.34
C VAL A 7 11.71 35.96 0.45
N ARG A 8 11.82 36.02 1.78
CA ARG A 8 10.68 36.06 2.71
C ARG A 8 9.81 37.29 2.43
N LYS A 9 8.51 37.09 2.25
CA LYS A 9 7.50 38.17 2.25
C LYS A 9 6.53 37.93 3.40
N GLU A 10 6.39 38.91 4.28
CA GLU A 10 5.54 38.79 5.48
C GLU A 10 4.12 39.30 5.25
N LYS A 11 3.17 38.67 5.95
CA LYS A 11 2.02 39.36 6.53
C LYS A 11 1.85 38.85 7.96
N GLY A 12 2.38 39.60 8.92
CA GLY A 12 2.24 39.36 10.37
C GLY A 12 3.12 38.23 10.93
N GLU A 13 3.85 38.54 12.00
CA GLU A 13 4.87 37.74 12.68
C GLU A 13 4.44 36.32 13.06
N VAL A 14 5.28 35.31 12.77
CA VAL A 14 5.54 34.14 13.65
C VAL A 14 6.97 33.63 13.38
N THR A 15 7.73 33.45 14.47
CA THR A 15 8.99 32.69 14.57
C THR A 15 8.72 31.33 15.20
N ALA A 16 8.95 30.21 14.49
CA ALA A 16 9.05 28.83 15.01
C ALA A 16 9.57 27.86 13.91
N PRO A 17 10.16 26.68 14.25
CA PRO A 17 11.26 26.06 13.53
C PRO A 17 10.84 25.23 12.31
N ALA A 18 11.70 25.23 11.28
CA ALA A 18 11.56 24.41 10.09
C ALA A 18 11.93 22.95 10.40
N HIS A 19 10.96 22.08 10.60
CA HIS A 19 11.15 20.65 10.30
C HIS A 19 11.18 20.53 8.77
N MET A 20 12.39 20.37 8.25
CA MET A 20 12.71 20.47 6.83
C MET A 20 12.54 19.12 6.13
N PHE A 21 11.78 19.07 5.01
CA PHE A 21 11.85 17.98 4.03
C PHE A 21 13.16 18.10 3.24
N ASP A 22 13.90 17.04 2.94
CA ASP A 22 15.28 17.14 2.41
C ASP A 22 15.43 17.71 0.97
N ASP A 23 14.36 18.31 0.40
CA ASP A 23 14.34 18.95 -0.91
C ASP A 23 14.19 20.48 -0.79
N ASP A 24 15.24 21.19 -1.21
CA ASP A 24 15.37 22.65 -1.28
C ASP A 24 14.56 23.30 -2.42
N ARG A 25 14.03 22.52 -3.36
CA ARG A 25 13.22 22.98 -4.49
C ARG A 25 11.73 23.04 -4.18
N VAL A 26 11.29 22.35 -3.14
CA VAL A 26 9.86 22.23 -2.82
C VAL A 26 9.29 23.53 -2.24
N ARG A 27 10.05 24.58 -1.94
CA ARG A 27 9.59 25.55 -0.93
C ARG A 27 9.14 26.92 -1.46
N ASP A 28 9.45 27.24 -2.71
CA ASP A 28 9.39 28.62 -3.21
C ASP A 28 8.61 28.76 -4.53
N PHE A 29 7.91 29.88 -4.66
CA PHE A 29 7.45 30.35 -5.97
C PHE A 29 8.62 31.02 -6.71
N ASP A 30 8.64 30.89 -8.03
CA ASP A 30 9.62 31.58 -8.86
C ASP A 30 9.30 33.07 -8.94
N ASN A 31 8.01 33.44 -9.00
CA ASN A 31 7.56 34.83 -9.09
C ASN A 31 6.06 35.02 -8.77
N LEU A 32 5.63 36.28 -8.70
CA LEU A 32 4.22 36.65 -8.42
C LEU A 32 3.23 36.24 -9.53
N ALA A 33 3.67 36.20 -10.79
CA ALA A 33 2.79 35.82 -11.90
C ALA A 33 2.44 34.33 -11.82
N GLU A 34 3.40 33.50 -11.42
CA GLU A 34 3.19 32.09 -11.15
C GLU A 34 2.24 31.86 -9.97
N LEU A 35 2.42 32.59 -8.86
CA LEU A 35 1.48 32.58 -7.74
C LEU A 35 0.06 32.98 -8.18
N ALA A 36 -0.08 34.02 -9.00
CA ALA A 36 -1.37 34.47 -9.51
C ALA A 36 -2.06 33.42 -10.39
N ARG A 37 -1.31 32.69 -11.23
CA ARG A 37 -1.84 31.55 -12.01
C ARG A 37 -2.29 30.41 -11.11
N HIS A 38 -1.50 30.08 -10.08
CA HIS A 38 -1.85 29.04 -9.12
C HIS A 38 -3.15 29.38 -8.37
N VAL A 39 -3.30 30.61 -7.89
CA VAL A 39 -4.53 31.06 -7.20
C VAL A 39 -5.78 30.95 -8.09
N LYS A 40 -5.62 31.04 -9.42
CA LYS A 40 -6.69 30.86 -10.40
C LYS A 40 -6.97 29.39 -10.76
N GLY A 41 -6.15 28.45 -10.25
CA GLY A 41 -6.24 27.03 -10.61
C GLY A 41 -5.56 26.69 -11.94
N ASP A 42 -4.76 27.60 -12.51
CA ASP A 42 -4.11 27.40 -13.81
C ASP A 42 -2.83 26.54 -13.73
N THR A 43 -2.44 26.11 -12.53
CA THR A 43 -1.28 25.24 -12.30
C THR A 43 -1.60 24.08 -11.37
N ASP A 44 -1.01 22.93 -11.67
CA ASP A 44 -1.19 21.68 -10.93
C ASP A 44 0.02 21.29 -10.06
N HIS A 45 1.06 22.13 -9.98
CA HIS A 45 2.38 21.82 -9.40
C HIS A 45 2.81 22.76 -8.28
N LEU A 46 1.87 23.51 -7.72
CA LEU A 46 2.06 24.43 -6.61
C LEU A 46 0.93 24.21 -5.62
N GLY A 47 1.19 24.32 -4.31
CA GLY A 47 0.12 24.24 -3.31
C GLY A 47 0.61 24.44 -1.88
N SER A 48 -0.29 24.82 -0.97
CA SER A 48 0.02 24.88 0.46
C SER A 48 -0.42 23.59 1.15
N ILE A 49 0.52 22.85 1.71
CA ILE A 49 0.28 21.60 2.43
C ILE A 49 0.35 21.89 3.92
N SER A 50 -0.62 21.39 4.67
CA SER A 50 -0.55 21.42 6.14
C SER A 50 0.26 20.21 6.58
N VAL A 51 1.29 20.40 7.41
CA VAL A 51 2.13 19.30 7.90
C VAL A 51 1.64 18.92 9.30
N PRO A 52 1.17 17.67 9.51
CA PRO A 52 0.77 17.19 10.84
C PRO A 52 1.86 17.45 11.89
N GLY A 53 1.46 17.81 13.11
CA GLY A 53 2.40 18.12 14.21
C GLY A 53 3.13 19.47 14.10
N THR A 54 2.87 20.27 13.06
CA THR A 54 3.41 21.62 12.94
C THR A 54 2.31 22.67 12.97
N LEU A 55 2.62 23.87 13.48
CA LEU A 55 1.71 25.03 13.46
C LEU A 55 1.67 25.75 12.10
N GLY A 56 2.23 25.15 11.04
CA GLY A 56 2.50 25.82 9.76
C GLY A 56 1.91 25.14 8.53
N ARG A 57 1.75 25.93 7.46
CA ARG A 57 1.57 25.42 6.09
C ARG A 57 2.89 25.54 5.35
N VAL A 58 3.33 24.45 4.73
CA VAL A 58 4.49 24.43 3.83
C VAL A 58 3.97 24.65 2.42
N TRP A 59 4.48 25.67 1.73
CA TRP A 59 4.24 25.83 0.30
C TRP A 59 5.15 24.86 -0.44
N ALA A 60 4.54 24.04 -1.31
CA ALA A 60 5.17 22.99 -2.05
C ALA A 60 5.20 23.36 -3.55
N ARG A 61 6.37 23.31 -4.19
CA ARG A 61 6.60 23.41 -5.64
C ARG A 61 7.09 22.06 -6.16
N PHE A 62 6.37 21.54 -7.14
CA PHE A 62 6.74 20.31 -7.86
C PHE A 62 7.16 20.63 -9.29
N SER A 63 7.77 19.66 -9.96
CA SER A 63 8.16 19.85 -11.35
C SER A 63 6.91 20.10 -12.22
N PRO A 64 6.90 21.19 -13.03
CA PRO A 64 5.82 21.45 -13.97
C PRO A 64 5.81 20.47 -15.15
N GLN A 65 6.80 19.57 -15.25
CA GLN A 65 6.96 18.61 -16.33
C GLN A 65 7.19 17.21 -15.78
N GLY A 66 6.84 16.19 -16.58
CA GLY A 66 7.06 14.79 -16.23
C GLY A 66 6.23 14.28 -15.06
N LEU A 67 6.68 13.19 -14.46
CA LEU A 67 6.02 12.54 -13.32
C LEU A 67 6.74 12.93 -12.02
N ASN A 68 5.99 13.42 -11.02
CA ASN A 68 6.49 13.67 -9.68
C ASN A 68 6.20 12.43 -8.80
N ILE A 69 7.23 11.78 -8.28
CA ILE A 69 7.14 10.55 -7.46
C ILE A 69 7.46 10.92 -6.02
N PHE A 70 6.51 10.65 -5.12
CA PHE A 70 6.57 10.99 -3.70
C PHE A 70 6.83 9.73 -2.90
N GLY A 71 8.03 9.62 -2.32
CA GLY A 71 8.29 8.66 -1.25
C GLY A 71 7.69 9.19 0.04
N GLU A 72 6.49 8.74 0.34
CA GLU A 72 5.71 9.18 1.48
C GLU A 72 6.21 8.52 2.76
N GLN A 73 6.33 9.32 3.82
CA GLN A 73 6.06 8.84 5.17
C GLN A 73 4.65 9.27 5.49
N HIS A 74 3.75 8.30 5.60
CA HIS A 74 2.35 8.61 5.50
C HIS A 74 1.69 9.12 6.81
N ASP A 75 2.50 9.29 7.86
CA ASP A 75 2.23 10.07 9.08
C ASP A 75 2.54 11.57 8.89
N HIS A 76 3.18 11.94 7.78
CA HIS A 76 3.53 13.32 7.42
C HIS A 76 2.69 13.81 6.23
N VAL A 77 3.34 14.12 5.09
CA VAL A 77 2.68 14.62 3.88
C VAL A 77 2.46 13.45 2.94
N ARG A 78 1.19 13.11 2.70
CA ARG A 78 0.80 12.10 1.71
C ARG A 78 0.51 12.74 0.36
N LEU A 79 0.58 11.96 -0.72
CA LEU A 79 0.15 12.41 -2.04
C LEU A 79 -1.30 12.88 -1.98
N LEU A 80 -2.16 12.22 -1.23
CA LEU A 80 -3.56 12.62 -1.03
C LEU A 80 -3.71 14.05 -0.50
N ASP A 81 -2.75 14.51 0.31
CA ASP A 81 -2.67 15.90 0.77
C ASP A 81 -2.19 16.84 -0.33
N VAL A 82 -1.23 16.39 -1.15
CA VAL A 82 -0.71 17.13 -2.31
C VAL A 82 -1.79 17.31 -3.39
N VAL A 83 -2.35 16.22 -3.91
CA VAL A 83 -3.24 16.24 -5.10
C VAL A 83 -4.53 17.01 -4.83
N GLY A 84 -5.07 16.89 -3.61
CA GLY A 84 -6.23 17.66 -3.18
C GLY A 84 -5.94 19.17 -3.05
N LYS A 85 -4.69 19.56 -2.78
CA LYS A 85 -4.29 20.98 -2.68
C LYS A 85 -3.94 21.60 -4.02
N VAL A 86 -3.28 20.85 -4.90
CA VAL A 86 -2.95 21.34 -6.26
C VAL A 86 -4.11 21.17 -7.25
N GLY A 87 -5.19 20.49 -6.85
CA GLY A 87 -6.41 20.35 -7.65
C GLY A 87 -6.29 19.39 -8.85
N THR A 88 -5.30 18.49 -8.85
CA THR A 88 -5.05 17.58 -9.98
C THR A 88 -5.85 16.27 -9.86
N ARG A 89 -6.20 15.71 -11.02
CA ARG A 89 -6.74 14.35 -11.16
C ARG A 89 -5.74 13.40 -11.84
N SER A 90 -4.56 13.88 -12.20
CA SER A 90 -3.54 13.10 -12.88
C SER A 90 -2.57 12.48 -11.87
N PHE A 91 -3.01 11.41 -11.20
CA PHE A 91 -2.21 10.75 -10.19
C PHE A 91 -2.45 9.24 -10.14
N ILE A 92 -1.49 8.54 -9.53
CA ILE A 92 -1.66 7.18 -9.01
C ILE A 92 -1.18 7.14 -7.55
N ASP A 93 -1.75 6.27 -6.73
CA ASP A 93 -1.44 6.17 -5.30
C ASP A 93 -1.43 4.71 -4.85
N GLU A 94 -0.49 4.35 -3.98
CA GLU A 94 -0.37 2.98 -3.48
C GLU A 94 -1.52 2.54 -2.57
N SER A 95 -2.36 3.46 -2.09
CA SER A 95 -3.61 3.15 -1.39
C SER A 95 -4.61 2.43 -2.31
N PHE A 96 -4.52 2.65 -3.63
CA PHE A 96 -5.33 1.99 -4.64
C PHE A 96 -4.55 0.88 -5.35
N PHE A 97 -5.27 -0.07 -5.91
CA PHE A 97 -4.70 -1.26 -6.54
C PHE A 97 -4.87 -1.25 -8.06
N VAL A 98 -3.94 -1.85 -8.80
CA VAL A 98 -3.94 -1.84 -10.28
C VAL A 98 -4.89 -2.88 -10.89
N GLU A 99 -5.28 -3.90 -10.12
CA GLU A 99 -6.09 -5.01 -10.61
C GLU A 99 -7.53 -4.56 -10.96
N LYS A 100 -8.02 -4.99 -12.12
CA LYS A 100 -9.43 -4.87 -12.49
C LYS A 100 -10.21 -6.05 -11.90
N LEU A 101 -10.75 -5.85 -10.71
CA LEU A 101 -11.56 -6.86 -10.04
C LEU A 101 -13.01 -6.81 -10.55
N ALA A 102 -13.67 -7.97 -10.60
CA ALA A 102 -15.09 -8.04 -10.95
C ALA A 102 -15.95 -7.35 -9.88
N THR A 103 -17.03 -6.68 -10.27
CA THR A 103 -17.88 -5.92 -9.34
C THR A 103 -18.61 -6.79 -8.31
N ASN A 104 -18.80 -8.08 -8.62
CA ASN A 104 -19.37 -9.07 -7.71
C ASN A 104 -18.33 -9.77 -6.81
N SER A 105 -17.03 -9.43 -6.94
CA SER A 105 -15.95 -9.97 -6.11
C SER A 105 -16.07 -9.49 -4.66
N LYS A 106 -15.89 -10.42 -3.72
CA LYS A 106 -15.75 -10.12 -2.29
C LYS A 106 -14.46 -9.34 -2.02
N VAL A 107 -13.38 -9.63 -2.75
CA VAL A 107 -12.15 -8.84 -2.69
C VAL A 107 -12.43 -7.40 -3.09
N PHE A 108 -13.10 -7.17 -4.22
CA PHE A 108 -13.46 -5.82 -4.66
C PHE A 108 -14.27 -5.09 -3.59
N ALA A 109 -15.34 -5.70 -3.09
CA ALA A 109 -16.18 -5.11 -2.04
C ALA A 109 -15.37 -4.75 -0.78
N THR A 110 -14.43 -5.60 -0.37
CA THR A 110 -13.55 -5.33 0.77
C THR A 110 -12.63 -4.14 0.49
N CYS A 111 -11.98 -4.10 -0.67
CA CYS A 111 -11.11 -2.99 -1.04
C CYS A 111 -11.86 -1.66 -1.19
N VAL A 112 -13.11 -1.67 -1.67
CA VAL A 112 -13.97 -0.48 -1.74
C VAL A 112 -14.16 0.14 -0.34
N LEU A 113 -14.37 -0.70 0.67
CA LEU A 113 -14.55 -0.24 2.05
C LEU A 113 -13.22 0.21 2.66
N GLU A 114 -12.14 -0.54 2.45
CA GLU A 114 -10.79 -0.19 2.92
C GLU A 114 -10.28 1.14 2.35
N THR A 115 -10.76 1.55 1.18
CA THR A 115 -10.32 2.78 0.52
C THR A 115 -11.35 3.92 0.62
N ALA A 116 -12.46 3.72 1.34
CA ALA A 116 -13.59 4.64 1.35
C ALA A 116 -13.19 6.09 1.69
N GLY A 117 -12.39 6.29 2.74
CA GLY A 117 -11.94 7.64 3.14
C GLY A 117 -11.08 8.32 2.07
N ALA A 118 -10.12 7.59 1.49
CA ALA A 118 -9.28 8.13 0.40
C ALA A 118 -10.10 8.43 -0.85
N ARG A 119 -11.03 7.55 -1.22
CA ARG A 119 -11.94 7.77 -2.36
C ARG A 119 -12.86 8.95 -2.16
N GLN A 120 -13.48 9.09 -0.99
CA GLN A 120 -14.37 10.22 -0.69
C GLN A 120 -13.61 11.53 -0.75
N ARG A 121 -12.42 11.58 -0.14
CA ARG A 121 -11.55 12.75 -0.14
C ARG A 121 -11.14 13.19 -1.55
N LEU A 122 -10.95 12.21 -2.44
CA LEU A 122 -10.55 12.43 -3.81
C LEU A 122 -11.69 12.29 -4.81
N ASP A 123 -12.94 12.20 -4.40
CA ASP A 123 -14.08 12.05 -5.32
C ASP A 123 -13.83 10.98 -6.43
N ILE A 124 -13.33 9.81 -6.00
CA ILE A 124 -13.07 8.65 -6.88
C ILE A 124 -14.24 7.66 -6.79
N ASP A 125 -14.81 7.34 -7.95
CA ASP A 125 -15.75 6.23 -8.09
C ASP A 125 -15.04 4.90 -7.80
N ALA A 126 -15.68 4.07 -6.97
CA ALA A 126 -15.26 2.70 -6.68
C ALA A 126 -14.94 1.89 -7.95
N ALA A 127 -15.75 2.01 -9.00
CA ALA A 127 -15.53 1.27 -10.26
C ALA A 127 -14.23 1.68 -10.99
N ARG A 128 -13.71 2.88 -10.68
CA ARG A 128 -12.54 3.49 -11.33
C ARG A 128 -11.30 3.49 -10.45
N MET A 129 -11.32 2.87 -9.27
CA MET A 129 -10.14 2.82 -8.38
C MET A 129 -8.86 2.38 -9.10
N HIS A 130 -8.99 1.41 -9.99
CA HIS A 130 -7.85 0.85 -10.74
C HIS A 130 -7.16 1.86 -11.66
N ASP A 131 -7.86 2.91 -12.10
CA ASP A 131 -7.27 4.01 -12.89
C ASP A 131 -6.24 4.81 -12.07
N PHE A 132 -6.42 4.83 -10.73
CA PHE A 132 -5.59 5.55 -9.76
C PHE A 132 -4.67 4.62 -8.97
N GLY A 133 -4.66 3.31 -9.27
CA GLY A 133 -3.83 2.32 -8.61
C GLY A 133 -2.36 2.45 -8.94
N ALA A 134 -1.50 2.53 -7.92
CA ALA A 134 -0.06 2.42 -8.10
C ALA A 134 0.48 1.02 -7.75
N ASP A 135 -0.20 0.30 -6.87
CA ASP A 135 0.33 -0.93 -6.27
C ASP A 135 -0.45 -2.17 -6.69
N ALA A 136 0.22 -3.31 -6.73
CA ALA A 136 -0.44 -4.58 -7.03
C ALA A 136 -1.03 -5.18 -5.74
N LEU A 137 -2.33 -5.50 -5.78
CA LEU A 137 -3.09 -5.93 -4.60
C LEU A 137 -2.50 -7.18 -3.96
N PHE A 138 -2.25 -8.22 -4.76
CA PHE A 138 -1.81 -9.53 -4.27
C PHE A 138 -0.43 -9.49 -3.63
N PRO A 139 0.61 -8.90 -4.26
CA PRO A 139 1.88 -8.67 -3.58
C PRO A 139 1.73 -7.83 -2.32
N LYS A 140 0.93 -6.75 -2.36
CA LYS A 140 0.70 -5.86 -1.21
C LYS A 140 0.10 -6.60 -0.02
N MET A 141 -0.95 -7.39 -0.23
CA MET A 141 -1.56 -8.18 0.84
C MET A 141 -0.64 -9.29 1.33
N ALA A 142 0.21 -9.87 0.47
CA ALA A 142 1.07 -10.99 0.83
C ALA A 142 2.17 -10.62 1.83
N VAL A 143 2.69 -9.39 1.77
CA VAL A 143 3.81 -8.91 2.61
C VAL A 143 3.61 -9.18 4.11
N PRO A 144 2.51 -8.77 4.77
CA PRO A 144 2.32 -8.98 6.21
C PRO A 144 1.85 -10.40 6.60
N LEU A 145 1.39 -11.25 5.66
CA LEU A 145 0.78 -12.55 6.01
C LEU A 145 1.75 -13.49 6.73
N PRO A 146 3.02 -13.67 6.32
CA PRO A 146 3.95 -14.56 7.02
C PRO A 146 4.14 -14.20 8.50
N MET A 147 4.27 -12.91 8.82
CA MET A 147 4.39 -12.46 10.22
C MET A 147 3.08 -12.58 10.98
N THR A 148 1.96 -12.38 10.29
CA THR A 148 0.62 -12.62 10.86
C THR A 148 0.46 -14.09 11.25
N LEU A 149 0.84 -15.01 10.37
CA LEU A 149 0.83 -16.44 10.63
C LEU A 149 1.76 -16.79 11.82
N ALA A 150 2.96 -16.22 11.87
CA ALA A 150 3.87 -16.46 12.98
C ALA A 150 3.30 -15.97 14.32
N TYR A 151 2.65 -14.81 14.34
CA TYR A 151 1.95 -14.29 15.51
C TYR A 151 0.83 -15.22 15.97
N LEU A 152 -0.01 -15.70 15.04
CA LEU A 152 -1.09 -16.66 15.36
C LEU A 152 -0.55 -18.00 15.89
N LYS A 153 0.65 -18.40 15.45
CA LYS A 153 1.38 -19.57 15.98
C LYS A 153 2.12 -19.31 17.30
N GLY A 154 1.89 -18.16 17.93
CA GLY A 154 2.40 -17.84 19.27
C GLY A 154 3.74 -17.10 19.30
N ARG A 155 4.29 -16.71 18.14
CA ARG A 155 5.48 -15.85 18.12
C ARG A 155 5.13 -14.48 18.70
N GLN A 156 5.98 -13.98 19.59
CA GLN A 156 5.84 -12.63 20.14
C GLN A 156 6.18 -11.60 19.05
N VAL A 157 5.16 -10.90 18.57
CA VAL A 157 5.22 -9.85 17.55
C VAL A 157 4.25 -8.77 17.97
N GLU A 158 4.67 -7.51 17.93
CA GLU A 158 3.81 -6.39 18.28
C GLU A 158 2.74 -6.19 17.19
N MET A 159 1.48 -6.35 17.57
CA MET A 159 0.31 -6.38 16.65
C MET A 159 -0.82 -5.47 17.13
N ARG A 160 -0.66 -4.78 18.26
CA ARG A 160 -1.69 -3.93 18.87
C ARG A 160 -1.63 -2.52 18.32
N ARG A 161 -2.53 -1.66 18.81
CA ARG A 161 -2.54 -0.23 18.50
C ARG A 161 -1.15 0.41 18.52
N GLY A 162 -0.86 1.19 17.48
CA GLY A 162 0.44 1.79 17.23
C GLY A 162 1.41 0.89 16.45
N SER A 163 1.11 -0.41 16.31
CA SER A 163 1.88 -1.31 15.46
C SER A 163 1.45 -1.21 14.02
N ALA A 164 2.37 -0.77 13.17
CA ALA A 164 2.15 -0.86 11.75
C ALA A 164 1.92 -2.32 11.30
N LEU A 165 2.69 -3.27 11.83
CA LEU A 165 2.46 -4.67 11.51
C LEU A 165 1.07 -5.16 11.90
N GLY A 166 0.54 -4.69 13.04
CA GLY A 166 -0.84 -4.96 13.46
C GLY A 166 -1.91 -4.46 12.48
N PHE A 167 -1.75 -3.24 11.96
CA PHE A 167 -2.68 -2.67 11.00
C PHE A 167 -2.57 -3.34 9.62
N ALA A 168 -1.34 -3.55 9.11
CA ALA A 168 -1.12 -4.21 7.82
C ALA A 168 -1.63 -5.65 7.84
N ALA A 169 -1.41 -6.36 8.96
CA ALA A 169 -1.93 -7.70 9.18
C ALA A 169 -3.46 -7.74 9.13
N GLN A 170 -4.14 -6.78 9.77
CA GLN A 170 -5.59 -6.73 9.75
C GLN A 170 -6.14 -6.46 8.34
N TYR A 171 -5.58 -5.48 7.63
CA TYR A 171 -5.92 -5.16 6.25
C TYR A 171 -5.76 -6.40 5.34
N ALA A 172 -4.59 -7.04 5.41
CA ALA A 172 -4.29 -8.19 4.58
C ALA A 172 -5.16 -9.41 4.92
N LEU A 173 -5.46 -9.64 6.20
CA LEU A 173 -6.33 -10.74 6.62
C LEU A 173 -7.75 -10.57 6.07
N ARG A 174 -8.31 -9.36 6.14
CA ARG A 174 -9.66 -9.08 5.60
C ARG A 174 -9.73 -9.38 4.11
N ILE A 175 -8.71 -8.95 3.36
CA ILE A 175 -8.61 -9.19 1.91
C ILE A 175 -8.34 -10.66 1.60
N ALA A 176 -7.49 -11.34 2.38
CA ALA A 176 -7.22 -12.77 2.24
C ALA A 176 -8.48 -13.61 2.44
N TRP A 177 -9.28 -13.30 3.47
CA TRP A 177 -10.55 -13.97 3.69
C TRP A 177 -11.54 -13.73 2.54
N ALA A 178 -11.66 -12.49 2.08
CA ALA A 178 -12.48 -12.16 0.92
C ALA A 178 -12.03 -12.89 -0.35
N TYR A 179 -10.72 -13.01 -0.56
CA TYR A 179 -10.13 -13.74 -1.69
C TYR A 179 -10.46 -15.23 -1.64
N VAL A 180 -10.32 -15.85 -0.48
CA VAL A 180 -10.66 -17.27 -0.27
C VAL A 180 -12.14 -17.53 -0.52
N ARG A 181 -13.04 -16.61 -0.15
CA ARG A 181 -14.48 -16.69 -0.49
C ARG A 181 -14.76 -16.53 -1.99
N ASP A 182 -13.98 -15.71 -2.70
CA ASP A 182 -14.08 -15.63 -4.16
C ASP A 182 -13.60 -16.93 -4.83
N LEU A 183 -12.58 -17.59 -4.28
CA LEU A 183 -12.13 -18.91 -4.76
C LEU A 183 -13.19 -19.98 -4.54
N ASP A 184 -13.81 -20.04 -3.37
CA ASP A 184 -14.91 -20.97 -3.07
C ASP A 184 -16.09 -20.82 -4.04
N ALA A 185 -16.48 -19.57 -4.34
CA ALA A 185 -17.50 -19.30 -5.36
C ALA A 185 -17.10 -19.81 -6.77
N ASN A 186 -15.80 -19.94 -7.04
CA ASN A 186 -15.25 -20.45 -8.30
C ASN A 186 -15.00 -21.96 -8.31
N VAL A 187 -15.16 -22.67 -7.19
CA VAL A 187 -15.11 -24.13 -7.17
C VAL A 187 -16.24 -24.69 -8.04
N GLU A 188 -15.93 -25.67 -8.89
CA GLU A 188 -16.94 -26.36 -9.69
C GLU A 188 -17.85 -27.18 -8.78
N THR A 189 -18.99 -26.60 -8.41
CA THR A 189 -20.10 -27.32 -7.81
C THR A 189 -21.04 -27.76 -8.92
N VAL A 190 -21.20 -29.07 -9.14
CA VAL A 190 -22.23 -29.59 -10.06
C VAL A 190 -23.59 -29.09 -9.56
N PRO A 191 -24.32 -28.24 -10.32
CA PRO A 191 -25.61 -27.75 -9.88
C PRO A 191 -26.56 -28.94 -9.71
N PRO A 192 -27.44 -28.95 -8.69
CA PRO A 192 -28.55 -29.90 -8.64
C PRO A 192 -29.39 -29.72 -9.91
N GLY A 193 -29.28 -30.66 -10.85
CA GLY A 193 -29.99 -30.59 -12.15
C GLY A 193 -29.12 -30.40 -13.41
N GLY A 194 -27.79 -30.36 -13.31
CA GLY A 194 -26.90 -30.55 -14.46
C GLY A 194 -26.93 -29.45 -15.54
N ALA A 195 -27.45 -28.26 -15.24
CA ALA A 195 -27.38 -27.13 -16.17
C ALA A 195 -25.91 -26.72 -16.38
N ALA A 196 -25.47 -26.71 -17.63
CA ALA A 196 -24.13 -26.29 -18.02
C ALA A 196 -23.95 -24.78 -17.75
N THR A 197 -23.40 -24.43 -16.59
CA THR A 197 -22.81 -23.11 -16.39
C THR A 197 -21.51 -23.02 -17.19
N ALA A 198 -21.15 -21.81 -17.65
CA ALA A 198 -19.87 -21.56 -18.30
C ALA A 198 -18.72 -22.19 -17.48
N PRO A 199 -17.72 -22.82 -18.14
CA PRO A 199 -16.62 -23.47 -17.43
C PRO A 199 -15.93 -22.45 -16.53
N LYS A 200 -15.86 -22.77 -15.24
CA LYS A 200 -15.18 -21.93 -14.27
C LYS A 200 -13.66 -22.06 -14.48
N PRO A 201 -12.85 -21.04 -14.11
CA PRO A 201 -11.41 -21.16 -14.16
C PRO A 201 -10.97 -22.36 -13.30
N LYS A 202 -10.10 -23.21 -13.84
CA LYS A 202 -9.50 -24.29 -13.05
C LYS A 202 -8.61 -23.68 -11.97
N LEU A 203 -8.94 -23.94 -10.71
CA LEU A 203 -8.13 -23.56 -9.57
C LEU A 203 -6.88 -24.45 -9.47
N SER A 204 -5.77 -23.85 -9.02
CA SER A 204 -4.57 -24.56 -8.59
C SER A 204 -4.81 -25.42 -7.34
N ASP A 205 -3.87 -26.30 -6.99
CA ASP A 205 -3.99 -27.13 -5.79
C ASP A 205 -3.99 -26.27 -4.51
N ALA A 206 -3.18 -25.20 -4.44
CA ALA A 206 -3.21 -24.30 -3.30
C ALA A 206 -4.51 -23.50 -3.23
N GLU A 207 -5.05 -23.05 -4.37
CA GLU A 207 -6.35 -22.35 -4.40
C GLU A 207 -7.51 -23.27 -3.99
N ASN A 208 -7.48 -24.54 -4.38
CA ASN A 208 -8.48 -25.52 -3.94
C ASN A 208 -8.41 -25.76 -2.41
N ARG A 209 -7.20 -25.87 -1.83
CA ARG A 209 -7.06 -25.97 -0.36
C ARG A 209 -7.56 -24.72 0.33
N ALA A 210 -7.17 -23.55 -0.18
CA ALA A 210 -7.61 -22.26 0.35
C ALA A 210 -9.14 -22.15 0.32
N ALA A 211 -9.80 -22.47 -0.80
CA ALA A 211 -11.26 -22.49 -0.92
C ALA A 211 -11.92 -23.45 0.09
N GLY A 212 -11.35 -24.65 0.29
CA GLY A 212 -11.83 -25.62 1.28
C GLY A 212 -11.88 -25.09 2.72
N ASN A 213 -11.05 -24.09 3.06
CA ASN A 213 -11.12 -23.45 4.38
C ASN A 213 -12.41 -22.65 4.60
N VAL A 214 -13.11 -22.20 3.55
CA VAL A 214 -14.42 -21.55 3.71
C VAL A 214 -15.41 -22.53 4.32
N MET A 215 -15.58 -23.71 3.71
CA MET A 215 -16.49 -24.73 4.24
C MET A 215 -16.16 -25.14 5.68
N ALA A 216 -14.87 -25.21 6.02
CA ALA A 216 -14.41 -25.64 7.34
C ALA A 216 -14.57 -24.56 8.43
N TYR A 217 -14.42 -23.29 8.09
CA TYR A 217 -14.22 -22.22 9.09
C TYR A 217 -15.08 -20.97 8.89
N ASP A 218 -15.98 -20.90 7.91
CA ASP A 218 -16.83 -19.72 7.66
C ASP A 218 -17.59 -19.28 8.93
N ALA A 219 -18.16 -20.24 9.67
CA ALA A 219 -18.90 -19.96 10.90
C ALA A 219 -18.06 -19.36 12.04
N SER A 220 -16.73 -19.54 12.04
CA SER A 220 -15.84 -18.98 13.07
C SER A 220 -15.09 -17.74 12.58
N ILE A 221 -14.67 -17.73 11.31
CA ILE A 221 -13.84 -16.65 10.73
C ILE A 221 -14.71 -15.49 10.25
N ASP A 222 -15.84 -15.73 9.57
CA ASP A 222 -16.63 -14.63 9.00
C ASP A 222 -17.17 -13.68 10.07
N PRO A 223 -17.74 -14.16 11.20
CA PRO A 223 -18.15 -13.28 12.29
C PRO A 223 -16.97 -12.53 12.91
N PHE A 224 -15.79 -13.15 13.01
CA PHE A 224 -14.59 -12.49 13.53
C PHE A 224 -14.12 -11.38 12.59
N VAL A 225 -14.01 -11.65 11.29
CA VAL A 225 -13.60 -10.67 10.28
C VAL A 225 -14.56 -9.48 10.24
N ALA A 226 -15.86 -9.71 10.46
CA ALA A 226 -16.85 -8.64 10.59
C ALA A 226 -16.60 -7.71 11.80
N THR A 227 -15.90 -8.16 12.85
CA THR A 227 -15.53 -7.32 14.01
C THR A 227 -14.28 -6.48 13.81
N LEU A 228 -13.52 -6.72 12.73
CA LEU A 228 -12.29 -6.01 12.42
C LEU A 228 -12.65 -4.65 11.81
N ASN A 229 -12.55 -3.58 12.60
CA ASN A 229 -12.87 -2.24 12.10
C ASN A 229 -11.84 -1.77 11.06
N PHE A 230 -12.28 -1.04 10.03
CA PHE A 230 -11.36 -0.30 9.15
C PHE A 230 -10.48 0.62 9.99
N GLY A 231 -9.17 0.65 9.70
CA GLY A 231 -8.25 1.43 10.54
C GLY A 231 -7.73 0.70 11.80
N GLY A 232 -8.24 -0.49 12.10
CA GLY A 232 -7.90 -1.24 13.31
C GLY A 232 -6.59 -2.02 13.26
N TYR A 233 -6.27 -2.65 14.38
CA TYR A 233 -5.05 -3.44 14.60
C TYR A 233 -5.42 -4.87 14.95
N LEU A 234 -4.84 -5.85 14.27
CA LEU A 234 -5.23 -7.25 14.43
C LEU A 234 -5.08 -7.75 15.88
N GLY A 235 -4.00 -7.35 16.56
CA GLY A 235 -3.71 -7.75 17.93
C GLY A 235 -4.69 -7.20 18.97
N ASP A 236 -5.48 -6.18 18.64
CA ASP A 236 -6.55 -5.67 19.50
C ASP A 236 -7.78 -6.59 19.51
N LYS A 237 -7.93 -7.41 18.46
CA LYS A 237 -9.09 -8.28 18.24
C LYS A 237 -8.75 -9.75 18.43
N VAL A 238 -7.51 -10.14 18.14
CA VAL A 238 -7.04 -11.51 18.37
C VAL A 238 -6.66 -11.67 19.83
N ASP A 239 -7.57 -12.23 20.62
CA ASP A 239 -7.21 -12.85 21.89
C ASP A 239 -6.88 -14.32 21.66
N ALA A 240 -5.60 -14.58 21.40
CA ALA A 240 -5.08 -15.90 21.04
C ALA A 240 -5.27 -16.98 22.13
N ARG A 241 -5.90 -16.68 23.27
CA ARG A 241 -6.07 -17.62 24.38
C ARG A 241 -7.50 -18.11 24.58
N SER A 242 -8.51 -17.51 23.93
CA SER A 242 -9.93 -17.79 24.22
C SER A 242 -10.72 -18.52 23.13
N ASN A 243 -10.20 -18.67 21.91
CA ASN A 243 -10.92 -19.37 20.82
C ASN A 243 -9.99 -20.21 19.90
N PRO A 244 -9.80 -21.52 20.20
CA PRO A 244 -8.91 -22.39 19.42
C PRO A 244 -9.42 -22.68 18.00
N LEU A 245 -10.74 -22.67 17.77
CA LEU A 245 -11.31 -22.87 16.43
C LEU A 245 -11.04 -21.68 15.52
N LEU A 246 -11.14 -20.46 16.04
CA LEU A 246 -10.77 -19.25 15.31
C LEU A 246 -9.28 -19.25 14.98
N LEU A 247 -8.42 -19.54 15.96
CA LEU A 247 -6.97 -19.56 15.71
C LEU A 247 -6.54 -20.65 14.72
N GLY A 248 -7.08 -21.86 14.87
CA GLY A 248 -6.84 -22.95 13.93
C GLY A 248 -7.26 -22.56 12.52
N GLY A 249 -8.48 -22.04 12.36
CA GLY A 249 -8.99 -21.59 11.06
C GLY A 249 -8.17 -20.46 10.45
N LEU A 250 -7.85 -19.40 11.21
CA LEU A 250 -7.02 -18.30 10.73
C LEU A 250 -5.63 -18.78 10.31
N THR A 251 -5.04 -19.71 11.06
CA THR A 251 -3.73 -20.30 10.73
C THR A 251 -3.80 -21.06 9.40
N SER A 252 -4.78 -21.95 9.23
CA SER A 252 -4.95 -22.72 7.99
C SER A 252 -5.21 -21.82 6.78
N VAL A 253 -6.09 -20.82 6.92
CA VAL A 253 -6.36 -19.84 5.86
C VAL A 253 -5.07 -19.12 5.44
N LEU A 254 -4.28 -18.63 6.40
CA LEU A 254 -3.07 -17.89 6.07
C LEU A 254 -1.97 -18.78 5.47
N GLU A 255 -1.84 -20.02 5.92
CA GLU A 255 -0.92 -20.99 5.31
C GLU A 255 -1.24 -21.20 3.83
N ASP A 256 -2.49 -21.55 3.51
CA ASP A 256 -2.87 -21.81 2.13
C ASP A 256 -2.81 -20.54 1.27
N VAL A 257 -3.21 -19.37 1.80
CA VAL A 257 -3.09 -18.11 1.05
C VAL A 257 -1.63 -17.76 0.77
N ILE A 258 -0.70 -17.96 1.71
CA ILE A 258 0.73 -17.75 1.48
C ILE A 258 1.24 -18.67 0.36
N GLU A 259 0.83 -19.94 0.34
CA GLU A 259 1.17 -20.86 -0.75
C GLU A 259 0.61 -20.39 -2.10
N VAL A 260 -0.66 -19.94 -2.14
CA VAL A 260 -1.25 -19.35 -3.36
C VAL A 260 -0.46 -18.14 -3.82
N MET A 261 0.05 -17.29 -2.92
CA MET A 261 0.87 -16.15 -3.31
C MET A 261 2.20 -16.57 -3.95
N TYR A 262 2.79 -17.68 -3.51
CA TYR A 262 3.99 -18.24 -4.16
C TYR A 262 3.70 -18.81 -5.55
N GLU A 263 2.58 -19.50 -5.73
CA GLU A 263 2.14 -19.95 -7.06
C GLU A 263 1.89 -18.75 -7.99
N ARG A 264 1.25 -17.70 -7.47
CA ARG A 264 1.02 -16.44 -8.21
C ARG A 264 2.31 -15.73 -8.64
N ILE A 265 3.41 -15.84 -7.89
CA ILE A 265 4.72 -15.36 -8.36
C ILE A 265 5.15 -16.13 -9.63
N GLY A 266 4.95 -17.45 -9.62
CA GLY A 266 5.26 -18.34 -10.76
C GLY A 266 4.47 -17.98 -12.02
N ASP A 267 3.22 -17.57 -11.87
CA ASP A 267 2.33 -17.27 -12.99
C ASP A 267 2.16 -15.77 -13.29
N ASP A 268 2.87 -14.89 -12.58
CA ASP A 268 2.76 -13.44 -12.77
C ASP A 268 3.24 -13.06 -14.19
N PRO A 269 2.35 -12.54 -15.07
CA PRO A 269 2.70 -12.24 -16.46
C PRO A 269 3.54 -10.96 -16.60
N VAL A 270 3.66 -10.16 -15.53
CA VAL A 270 4.44 -8.92 -15.53
C VAL A 270 5.89 -9.15 -15.16
N LEU A 271 6.19 -10.27 -14.48
CA LEU A 271 7.55 -10.67 -14.17
C LEU A 271 8.21 -11.32 -15.39
N ASP A 272 9.45 -10.92 -15.67
CA ASP A 272 10.29 -11.66 -16.61
C ASP A 272 10.85 -12.95 -15.98
N ALA A 273 11.44 -13.81 -16.80
CA ALA A 273 11.95 -15.11 -16.34
C ALA A 273 13.06 -14.98 -15.28
N THR A 274 13.87 -13.91 -15.34
CA THR A 274 14.94 -13.66 -14.37
C THR A 274 14.36 -13.21 -13.03
N GLU A 275 13.42 -12.27 -13.05
CA GLU A 275 12.71 -11.79 -11.86
C GLU A 275 11.95 -12.93 -11.17
N ARG A 276 11.24 -13.76 -11.95
CA ARG A 276 10.53 -14.94 -11.44
C ARG A 276 11.49 -15.95 -10.81
N THR A 277 12.58 -16.28 -11.49
CA THR A 277 13.59 -17.21 -10.96
C THR A 277 14.23 -16.66 -9.68
N LEU A 278 14.51 -15.36 -9.64
CA LEU A 278 15.05 -14.71 -8.45
C LEU A 278 14.11 -14.85 -7.26
N LEU A 279 12.81 -14.53 -7.44
CA LEU A 279 11.81 -14.59 -6.37
C LEU A 279 11.58 -16.03 -5.88
N LEU A 280 11.38 -16.98 -6.81
CA LEU A 280 11.15 -18.38 -6.48
C LEU A 280 12.38 -19.08 -5.88
N GLY A 281 13.58 -18.57 -6.18
CA GLY A 281 14.83 -19.07 -5.61
C GLY A 281 15.14 -18.54 -4.19
N ARG A 282 14.36 -17.59 -3.66
CA ARG A 282 14.56 -17.08 -2.29
C ARG A 282 14.12 -18.09 -1.26
N SER A 283 14.72 -18.01 -0.06
CA SER A 283 14.31 -18.83 1.07
C SER A 283 12.84 -18.62 1.41
N ARG A 284 12.10 -19.73 1.50
CA ARG A 284 10.74 -19.78 2.05
C ARG A 284 10.73 -20.10 3.54
N THR A 285 11.90 -20.29 4.14
CA THR A 285 12.06 -20.66 5.55
C THR A 285 12.00 -19.42 6.43
N GLY A 286 10.98 -19.39 7.29
CA GLY A 286 10.78 -18.32 8.27
C GLY A 286 10.00 -17.13 7.70
N PRO A 287 9.21 -16.44 8.55
CA PRO A 287 8.27 -15.43 8.09
C PRO A 287 8.97 -14.17 7.54
N GLU A 288 10.17 -13.84 8.05
CA GLU A 288 11.00 -12.74 7.52
C GLU A 288 11.36 -12.94 6.05
N ALA A 289 11.91 -14.09 5.70
CA ALA A 289 12.36 -14.38 4.34
C ALA A 289 11.18 -14.42 3.36
N GLN A 290 10.04 -14.94 3.79
CA GLN A 290 8.80 -14.93 3.01
C GLN A 290 8.30 -13.50 2.77
N GLY A 291 8.21 -12.68 3.83
CA GLY A 291 7.78 -11.28 3.73
C GLY A 291 8.70 -10.42 2.86
N GLU A 292 10.03 -10.62 2.96
CA GLU A 292 11.00 -9.97 2.06
C GLU A 292 10.81 -10.38 0.59
N THR A 293 10.48 -11.65 0.34
CA THR A 293 10.21 -12.13 -1.03
C THR A 293 8.97 -11.45 -1.60
N PHE A 294 7.88 -11.38 -0.82
CA PHE A 294 6.66 -10.70 -1.25
C PHE A 294 6.84 -9.19 -1.41
N ALA A 295 7.68 -8.56 -0.59
CA ALA A 295 7.97 -7.13 -0.73
C ALA A 295 8.81 -6.85 -1.98
N LEU A 296 9.78 -7.70 -2.32
CA LEU A 296 10.51 -7.59 -3.57
C LEU A 296 9.57 -7.76 -4.78
N TRP A 297 8.67 -8.75 -4.72
CA TRP A 297 7.64 -8.94 -5.75
C TRP A 297 6.74 -7.71 -5.91
N ARG A 298 6.28 -7.13 -4.79
CA ARG A 298 5.50 -5.88 -4.75
C ARG A 298 6.26 -4.73 -5.42
N ASN A 299 7.55 -4.53 -5.08
CA ASN A 299 8.39 -3.48 -5.65
C ASN A 299 8.64 -3.65 -7.15
N MET A 300 8.87 -4.89 -7.62
CA MET A 300 8.99 -5.19 -9.04
C MET A 300 7.71 -4.84 -9.80
N ARG A 301 6.55 -5.24 -9.26
CA ARG A 301 5.23 -4.91 -9.84
C ARG A 301 4.96 -3.40 -9.86
N PHE A 302 5.33 -2.71 -8.79
CA PHE A 302 5.22 -1.26 -8.73
C PHE A 302 6.09 -0.57 -9.80
N ALA A 303 7.35 -0.99 -9.99
CA ALA A 303 8.22 -0.45 -11.04
C ALA A 303 7.65 -0.66 -12.46
N ARG A 304 6.88 -1.73 -12.68
CA ARG A 304 6.17 -2.00 -13.94
C ARG A 304 4.86 -1.22 -14.07
N THR A 305 4.36 -0.65 -12.99
CA THR A 305 3.18 0.24 -12.98
C THR A 305 3.57 1.70 -13.22
N ILE A 306 4.67 2.14 -12.59
CA ILE A 306 5.10 3.55 -12.64
C ILE A 306 5.60 3.99 -14.03
N ALA A 307 6.28 3.10 -14.76
CA ALA A 307 6.82 3.44 -16.07
C ALA A 307 5.71 3.71 -17.12
N PRO A 308 4.68 2.84 -17.28
CA PRO A 308 3.52 3.17 -18.11
C PRO A 308 2.76 4.41 -17.66
N ALA A 309 2.66 4.66 -16.34
CA ALA A 309 2.01 5.86 -15.83
C ALA A 309 2.74 7.14 -16.31
N ALA A 310 4.08 7.16 -16.23
CA ALA A 310 4.87 8.26 -16.77
C ALA A 310 4.65 8.48 -18.28
N VAL A 311 4.58 7.40 -19.07
CA VAL A 311 4.32 7.47 -20.52
C VAL A 311 2.92 8.02 -20.82
N ARG A 312 1.91 7.69 -20.00
CA ARG A 312 0.56 8.23 -20.12
C ARG A 312 0.44 9.70 -19.68
N GLY A 313 1.52 10.31 -19.18
CA GLY A 313 1.50 11.68 -18.68
C GLY A 313 0.85 11.81 -17.30
N VAL A 314 0.85 10.75 -16.49
CA VAL A 314 0.49 10.87 -15.07
C VAL A 314 1.45 11.86 -14.41
N ARG A 315 0.90 12.81 -13.66
CA ARG A 315 1.66 13.93 -13.09
C ARG A 315 2.20 13.64 -11.70
N TYR A 316 1.53 12.77 -10.94
CA TYR A 316 1.87 12.46 -9.56
C TYR A 316 1.80 10.96 -9.25
N ALA A 317 2.71 10.46 -8.42
CA ALA A 317 2.67 9.11 -7.87
C ALA A 317 3.02 9.09 -6.38
N GLY A 318 2.09 8.61 -5.55
CA GLY A 318 2.25 8.46 -4.11
C GLY A 318 2.66 7.05 -3.76
N VAL A 319 3.83 6.89 -3.12
CA VAL A 319 4.48 5.60 -2.91
C VAL A 319 5.15 5.55 -1.55
N GLY A 320 5.17 4.41 -0.88
CA GLY A 320 5.98 4.25 0.33
C GLY A 320 7.47 4.32 0.01
N ALA A 321 8.31 4.69 0.98
CA ALA A 321 9.75 4.84 0.76
C ALA A 321 10.43 3.55 0.26
N GLY A 322 9.91 2.36 0.59
CA GLY A 322 10.42 1.09 0.06
C GLY A 322 10.36 1.03 -1.47
N HIS A 323 9.25 1.51 -2.06
CA HIS A 323 9.09 1.62 -3.51
C HIS A 323 10.02 2.68 -4.10
N LEU A 324 10.11 3.85 -3.46
CA LEU A 324 10.99 4.94 -3.93
C LEU A 324 12.46 4.49 -3.97
N LEU A 325 12.95 3.90 -2.90
CA LEU A 325 14.32 3.40 -2.80
C LEU A 325 14.57 2.29 -3.81
N TYR A 326 13.63 1.37 -3.99
CA TYR A 326 13.76 0.34 -5.01
C TYR A 326 13.93 0.93 -6.42
N LEU A 327 13.16 1.97 -6.78
CA LEU A 327 13.32 2.64 -8.07
C LEU A 327 14.71 3.25 -8.24
N ILE A 328 15.22 3.91 -7.19
CA ILE A 328 16.55 4.54 -7.18
C ILE A 328 17.64 3.48 -7.32
N ASP A 329 17.66 2.50 -6.42
CA ASP A 329 18.73 1.52 -6.29
C ASP A 329 18.84 0.59 -7.51
N ASN A 330 17.74 0.40 -8.24
CA ASN A 330 17.67 -0.48 -9.41
C ASN A 330 17.63 0.29 -10.74
N GLY A 331 17.80 1.62 -10.72
CA GLY A 331 17.77 2.45 -11.92
C GLY A 331 16.44 2.36 -12.68
N LYS A 332 15.33 2.17 -11.97
CA LYS A 332 13.97 2.00 -12.53
C LYS A 332 13.14 3.29 -12.51
N VAL A 333 13.73 4.41 -12.11
CA VAL A 333 13.08 5.72 -12.19
C VAL A 333 12.74 6.05 -13.66
N PRO A 334 11.46 6.27 -14.01
CA PRO A 334 11.11 6.56 -15.40
C PRO A 334 11.77 7.87 -15.87
N ARG A 335 12.24 7.89 -17.12
CA ARG A 335 12.91 9.07 -17.70
C ARG A 335 12.02 10.30 -17.62
N GLY A 336 12.59 11.43 -17.20
CA GLY A 336 11.86 12.69 -17.04
C GLY A 336 10.98 12.74 -15.78
N SER A 337 11.13 11.80 -14.85
CA SER A 337 10.48 11.86 -13.54
C SER A 337 11.34 12.58 -12.52
N TYR A 338 10.70 13.09 -11.48
CA TYR A 338 11.29 13.82 -10.36
C TYR A 338 10.93 13.11 -9.07
N LEU A 339 11.93 12.90 -8.21
CA LEU A 339 11.76 12.15 -6.97
C LEU A 339 11.74 13.12 -5.79
N TYR A 340 10.78 12.93 -4.91
CA TYR A 340 10.63 13.70 -3.68
C TYR A 340 10.59 12.74 -2.50
N ASP A 341 11.58 12.84 -1.62
CA ASP A 341 11.57 12.13 -0.35
C ASP A 341 10.85 12.99 0.68
N MET A 342 9.63 12.60 1.02
CA MET A 342 8.76 13.36 1.92
C MET A 342 8.95 12.93 3.39
N ARG A 343 10.03 12.21 3.72
CA ARG A 343 10.38 11.86 5.09
C ARG A 343 11.06 13.05 5.82
N PRO A 344 11.01 13.11 7.16
CA PRO A 344 11.68 14.15 7.94
C PRO A 344 13.21 14.16 7.79
N ALA A 345 13.84 15.34 7.78
CA ALA A 345 15.30 15.46 7.82
C ALA A 345 15.91 14.67 9.00
N GLY A 346 16.90 13.83 8.71
CA GLY A 346 17.56 12.97 9.69
C GLY A 346 17.04 11.52 9.74
N SER A 347 15.93 11.20 9.07
CA SER A 347 15.45 9.81 8.92
C SER A 347 16.17 9.01 7.82
N ARG A 348 17.25 9.58 7.25
CA ARG A 348 18.10 8.96 6.22
C ARG A 348 18.76 7.65 6.65
N GLU A 349 18.64 7.26 7.93
CA GLU A 349 18.84 5.87 8.33
C GLU A 349 17.72 4.98 7.77
N VAL A 350 17.83 4.66 6.49
CA VAL A 350 17.46 3.31 6.07
C VAL A 350 18.57 2.42 6.62
N PRO A 351 18.27 1.45 7.49
CA PRO A 351 19.28 0.51 7.93
C PRO A 351 19.83 -0.17 6.68
N LYS A 352 21.15 -0.12 6.49
CA LYS A 352 21.82 -1.13 5.68
C LYS A 352 21.25 -2.49 6.10
N LEU A 353 20.97 -3.37 5.13
CA LEU A 353 20.62 -4.79 5.33
C LEU A 353 21.72 -5.59 6.08
N THR A 354 22.59 -4.92 6.83
CA THR A 354 23.64 -5.48 7.66
C THR A 354 23.16 -5.48 9.10
N GLY A 355 22.95 -6.70 9.62
CA GLY A 355 22.26 -6.99 10.87
C GLY A 355 22.71 -6.21 12.09
N LYS A 356 21.72 -5.72 12.85
CA LYS A 356 21.81 -5.64 14.30
C LYS A 356 20.89 -6.71 14.89
N PRO A 357 21.33 -7.48 15.91
CA PRO A 357 20.47 -8.46 16.57
C PRO A 357 19.37 -7.72 17.36
N GLY A 358 18.10 -8.05 17.12
CA GLY A 358 16.99 -7.66 17.99
C GLY A 358 15.82 -6.90 17.37
N VAL A 359 15.93 -6.40 16.13
CA VAL A 359 14.81 -5.81 15.37
C VAL A 359 14.88 -6.34 13.95
N THR A 360 13.86 -7.07 13.49
CA THR A 360 13.92 -7.72 12.19
C THR A 360 13.60 -6.74 11.04
N PRO A 361 14.24 -6.87 9.86
CA PRO A 361 13.99 -6.02 8.70
C PRO A 361 12.51 -5.95 8.28
N LEU A 362 11.76 -7.03 8.52
CA LEU A 362 10.34 -7.11 8.20
C LEU A 362 9.47 -6.25 9.13
N THR A 363 9.81 -6.12 10.42
CA THR A 363 9.12 -5.19 11.34
C THR A 363 9.30 -3.74 10.86
N ARG A 364 10.49 -3.37 10.37
CA ARG A 364 10.78 -2.02 9.84
C ARG A 364 10.19 -1.73 8.46
N MET A 365 10.03 -2.75 7.63
CA MET A 365 9.39 -2.62 6.32
C MET A 365 7.86 -2.53 6.44
N VAL A 366 7.28 -3.17 7.45
CA VAL A 366 5.85 -3.07 7.75
C VAL A 366 5.52 -1.84 8.61
N GLU A 367 6.45 -1.36 9.47
CA GLU A 367 6.44 0.00 10.09
C GLU A 367 6.05 1.08 9.07
N HIS A 368 6.57 0.97 7.85
CA HIS A 368 6.27 1.93 6.79
C HIS A 368 4.87 1.83 6.16
N THR A 369 4.21 0.66 6.21
CA THR A 369 2.92 0.42 5.54
C THR A 369 1.72 0.71 6.44
N ALA A 370 1.94 1.07 7.71
CA ALA A 370 0.85 0.96 8.67
C ALA A 370 0.88 1.89 9.89
N GLU A 371 1.84 2.82 9.96
CA GLU A 371 1.73 4.05 10.76
C GLU A 371 0.67 5.05 10.21
N LEU A 372 -0.38 4.56 9.53
CA LEU A 372 -0.85 5.12 8.25
C LEU A 372 -2.33 5.59 8.19
N ARG A 373 -3.18 5.34 9.20
CA ARG A 373 -4.62 5.69 9.14
C ARG A 373 -5.31 6.14 10.42
N GLU A 374 -4.62 6.29 11.55
CA GLU A 374 -5.25 6.79 12.80
C GLU A 374 -5.66 8.28 12.74
N SER A 375 -5.40 8.99 11.65
CA SER A 375 -5.75 10.40 11.43
C SER A 375 -6.79 10.65 10.32
N ALA A 376 -7.58 9.63 9.94
CA ALA A 376 -8.76 9.77 9.07
C ALA A 376 -10.06 9.80 9.88
#